data_AF-A0A0P6XTR9-F1
#
_entry.id   AF-A0A0P6XTR9-F1
#
_cell.length_a   1.000
_cell.length_b   1.000
_cell.length_c   1.000
_cell.angle_alpha   90.00
_cell.angle_beta   90.00
_cell.angle_gamma   90.00
#
_symmetry.space_group_name_H-M   'P 1'
#
loop_
_entity.id
_entity.type
_entity.pdbx_description
1 polymer ?
#
loop_
_entity_poly.entity_id
_entity_poly.type
_entity_poly.pdbx_seq_one_letter_code
_entity_poly.pdbx_strand_id
1 'polypeptide(L)'
;MRKTSQLLVEAEGQIAIFLEKNPKSLLLAILVSLLSWAGMILEYYLAAQFLALQMNGQQVAFAFVLSRLAFLAPLPGGLGVLEASQVFAMQSVGMPAAAGLALSLWMRARDVSIGLAGLMLGGWFLTRPSHSIQEDFK
;
A
#
# COMPACT_ATOMS: atom_id res chain seq x y z
N MET A 1 -13.56 12.76 25.87
CA MET A 1 -12.33 13.52 25.50
C MET A 1 -11.10 13.19 26.34
N ARG A 2 -11.21 12.78 27.62
CA ARG A 2 -10.03 12.52 28.49
C ARG A 2 -9.30 11.19 28.24
N LYS A 3 -9.98 10.18 27.69
CA LYS A 3 -9.38 8.89 27.31
C LYS A 3 -8.54 8.98 26.02
N THR A 4 -8.97 9.78 25.05
CA THR A 4 -8.24 9.96 23.78
C THR A 4 -6.92 10.69 23.97
N SER A 5 -6.85 11.65 24.88
CA SER A 5 -5.59 12.35 25.22
C SER A 5 -4.60 11.44 25.95
N GLN A 6 -5.08 10.55 26.81
CA GLN A 6 -4.21 9.60 27.51
C GLN A 6 -3.62 8.58 26.55
N LEU A 7 -4.42 8.04 25.62
CA LEU A 7 -3.94 7.15 24.56
C LEU A 7 -2.90 7.81 23.64
N LEU A 8 -3.07 9.11 23.34
CA LEU A 8 -2.12 9.85 22.51
C LEU A 8 -0.75 9.97 23.20
N VAL A 9 -0.73 10.38 24.48
CA VAL A 9 0.51 10.53 25.27
C VAL A 9 1.20 9.18 25.46
N GLU A 10 0.45 8.12 25.67
CA GLU A 10 0.99 6.76 25.84
C GLU A 10 1.58 6.22 24.53
N ALA A 11 0.93 6.48 23.40
CA ALA A 11 1.48 6.16 22.07
C ALA A 11 2.75 6.96 21.75
N GLU A 12 2.76 8.27 22.04
CA GLU A 12 3.94 9.12 21.89
C GLU A 12 5.12 8.64 22.75
N GLY A 13 4.85 8.24 24.00
CA GLY A 13 5.85 7.67 24.89
C GLY A 13 6.45 6.37 24.34
N GLN A 14 5.62 5.47 23.78
CA GLN A 14 6.10 4.25 23.15
C GLN A 14 6.94 4.52 21.89
N ILE A 15 6.53 5.48 21.06
CA ILE A 15 7.29 5.89 19.86
C ILE A 15 8.65 6.47 20.28
N ALA A 16 8.69 7.36 21.27
CA ALA A 16 9.93 7.97 21.77
C ALA A 16 10.89 6.90 22.31
N ILE A 17 10.40 5.98 23.14
CA ILE A 17 11.21 4.88 23.69
C ILE A 17 11.72 3.97 22.56
N PHE A 18 10.91 3.70 21.53
CA PHE A 18 11.33 2.90 20.38
C PHE A 18 12.42 3.60 19.55
N LEU A 19 12.25 4.89 19.27
CA LEU A 19 13.21 5.71 18.54
C LEU A 19 14.56 5.80 19.26
N GLU A 20 14.54 5.97 20.59
CA GLU A 20 15.75 6.07 21.41
C GLU A 20 16.47 4.73 21.60
N LYS A 21 15.73 3.65 21.88
CA LYS A 21 16.34 2.37 22.25
C LYS A 21 16.77 1.52 21.06
N ASN A 22 16.17 1.71 19.87
CA ASN A 22 16.39 0.81 18.73
C ASN A 22 16.64 1.54 17.40
N PRO A 23 17.69 2.39 17.28
CA PRO A 23 17.96 3.14 16.05
C PRO A 23 18.24 2.24 14.84
N LYS A 24 18.78 1.03 15.06
CA LYS A 24 18.97 0.04 13.99
C LYS A 24 17.64 -0.49 13.45
N SER A 25 16.67 -0.77 14.33
CA SER A 25 15.34 -1.22 13.91
C SER A 25 14.59 -0.11 13.18
N LEU A 26 14.76 1.15 13.61
CA LEU A 26 14.21 2.30 12.90
C LEU A 26 14.80 2.43 11.50
N LEU A 27 16.13 2.32 11.36
CA LEU A 27 16.79 2.38 10.06
C LEU A 27 16.31 1.25 9.14
N LEU A 28 16.19 0.02 9.66
CA LEU A 28 15.64 -1.10 8.90
C LEU A 28 14.19 -0.85 8.48
N ALA A 29 13.34 -0.32 9.36
CA ALA A 29 11.97 0.02 9.02
C ALA A 29 11.89 1.09 7.91
N ILE A 30 12.75 2.11 7.97
CA ILE A 30 12.85 3.15 6.93
C ILE A 30 13.31 2.53 5.60
N LEU A 31 14.34 1.67 5.63
CA LEU A 31 14.83 0.99 4.43
C LEU A 31 13.77 0.08 3.80
N VAL A 32 13.07 -0.72 4.61
CA VAL A 32 11.97 -1.57 4.15
C VAL A 32 10.85 -0.72 3.53
N SER A 33 10.52 0.42 4.15
CA SER A 33 9.53 1.36 3.60
C SER A 33 9.98 1.93 2.26
N LEU A 34 11.23 2.40 2.15
CA LEU A 34 11.80 2.91 0.90
C LEU A 34 11.82 1.84 -0.20
N LEU A 35 12.21 0.61 0.13
CA LEU A 35 12.19 -0.52 -0.80
C LEU A 35 10.77 -0.85 -1.25
N SER A 36 9.79 -0.78 -0.35
CA SER A 36 8.38 -0.96 -0.71
C SER A 36 7.92 0.12 -1.70
N TRP A 37 8.25 1.39 -1.45
CA TRP A 37 7.91 2.48 -2.37
C TRP A 37 8.59 2.33 -3.73
N ALA A 38 9.88 1.98 -3.75
CA ALA A 38 10.63 1.72 -4.98
C ALA A 38 10.01 0.55 -5.77
N GLY A 39 9.66 -0.54 -5.08
CA GLY A 39 8.97 -1.68 -5.68
C GLY A 39 7.64 -1.29 -6.30
N MET A 40 6.84 -0.46 -5.64
CA MET A 40 5.57 0.03 -6.17
C MET A 40 5.73 0.92 -7.41
N ILE A 41 6.75 1.79 -7.44
CA ILE A 41 7.04 2.63 -8.61
C ILE A 41 7.51 1.76 -9.78
N LEU A 42 8.39 0.80 -9.51
CA LEU A 42 8.89 -0.14 -10.52
C LEU A 42 7.75 -0.98 -11.09
N GLU A 43 6.87 -1.49 -10.24
CA GLU A 43 5.71 -2.25 -10.68
C GLU A 43 4.77 -1.42 -11.56
N TYR A 44 4.52 -0.16 -11.19
CA TYR A 44 3.73 0.76 -12.02
C TYR A 44 4.39 1.00 -13.39
N TYR A 45 5.71 1.22 -13.40
CA TYR A 45 6.48 1.37 -14.64
C TYR A 45 6.35 0.12 -15.53
N LEU A 46 6.50 -1.08 -14.94
CA LEU A 46 6.36 -2.34 -15.67
C LEU A 46 4.94 -2.56 -16.19
N ALA A 47 3.92 -2.18 -15.42
CA ALA A 47 2.53 -2.23 -15.87
C ALA A 47 2.28 -1.29 -17.06
N ALA A 48 2.84 -0.08 -17.03
CA ALA A 48 2.77 0.85 -18.16
C ALA A 48 3.46 0.30 -19.41
N GLN A 49 4.64 -0.31 -19.26
CA GLN A 49 5.37 -0.96 -20.35
C GLN A 49 4.60 -2.17 -20.91
N PHE A 50 4.00 -2.98 -20.03
CA PHE A 50 3.16 -4.12 -20.41
C PHE A 50 1.94 -3.68 -21.24
N LEU A 51 1.38 -2.52 -20.94
CA LEU A 51 0.30 -1.89 -21.69
C LEU A 51 0.80 -1.14 -22.95
N ALA A 52 2.08 -1.28 -23.32
CA ALA A 52 2.73 -0.61 -24.43
C ALA A 52 2.62 0.93 -24.38
N LEU A 53 2.58 1.51 -23.18
CA LEU A 53 2.54 2.95 -22.97
C LEU A 53 3.95 3.52 -23.01
N GLN A 54 4.19 4.45 -23.93
CA GLN A 54 5.47 5.15 -24.05
C GLN A 54 5.59 6.27 -23.01
N MET A 55 5.78 5.89 -21.75
CA MET A 55 5.93 6.85 -20.64
C MET A 55 7.39 7.07 -20.28
N ASN A 56 7.80 8.34 -20.17
CA ASN A 56 9.08 8.69 -19.56
C ASN A 56 8.99 8.53 -18.02
N GLY A 57 10.13 8.34 -17.34
CA GLY A 57 10.18 8.16 -15.89
C GLY A 57 9.52 9.29 -15.09
N GLN A 58 9.60 10.54 -15.57
CA GLN A 58 8.90 11.68 -14.96
C GLN A 58 7.38 11.56 -15.05
N GLN A 59 6.87 11.10 -16.20
CA GLN A 59 5.42 10.90 -16.41
C GLN A 59 4.91 9.75 -15.55
N VAL A 60 5.71 8.69 -15.39
CA VAL A 60 5.40 7.59 -14.48
C VAL A 60 5.36 8.06 -13.03
N ALA A 61 6.37 8.81 -12.59
CA ALA A 61 6.38 9.38 -11.24
C ALA A 61 5.17 10.28 -11.01
N PHE A 62 4.82 11.13 -11.98
CA PHE A 62 3.66 12.01 -11.91
C PHE A 62 2.34 11.21 -11.77
N ALA A 63 2.11 10.24 -12.65
CA ALA A 63 0.89 9.44 -12.63
C ALA A 63 0.79 8.55 -11.38
N PHE A 64 1.93 8.05 -10.88
CA PHE A 64 2.03 7.33 -9.61
C PHE A 64 1.71 8.21 -8.41
N VAL A 65 2.20 9.45 -8.36
CA VAL A 65 1.84 10.38 -7.27
C VAL A 65 0.34 10.66 -7.27
N LEU A 66 -0.26 10.89 -8.44
CA LEU A 66 -1.71 11.07 -8.57
C LEU A 66 -2.51 9.84 -8.12
N SER A 67 -1.97 8.62 -8.31
CA SER A 67 -2.60 7.40 -7.80
C SER A 67 -2.58 7.36 -6.26
N ARG A 68 -1.51 7.85 -5.63
CA ARG A 68 -1.40 7.95 -4.16
C ARG A 68 -2.33 8.99 -3.57
N LEU A 69 -2.46 10.14 -4.22
CA LEU A 69 -3.39 11.18 -3.78
C LEU A 69 -4.84 10.70 -3.82
N ALA A 70 -5.19 9.78 -4.72
CA ALA A 70 -6.52 9.19 -4.74
C ALA A 70 -6.89 8.42 -3.47
N PHE A 71 -5.91 7.82 -2.79
CA PHE A 71 -6.12 7.13 -1.52
C PHE A 71 -6.20 8.07 -0.31
N LEU A 72 -5.86 9.36 -0.48
CA LEU A 72 -6.09 10.39 0.55
C LEU A 72 -7.51 10.96 0.50
N ALA A 73 -8.25 10.70 -0.58
CA ALA A 73 -9.65 11.10 -0.67
C ALA A 73 -10.50 10.30 0.33
N PRO A 74 -11.55 10.90 0.93
CA PRO A 74 -12.38 10.26 1.96
C PRO A 74 -13.31 9.17 1.42
N LEU A 75 -13.07 8.65 0.21
CA LEU A 75 -13.86 7.60 -0.40
C LEU A 75 -13.29 6.22 -0.05
N PRO A 76 -14.14 5.23 0.28
CA PRO A 76 -13.69 3.90 0.63
C PRO A 76 -12.91 3.29 -0.53
N GLY A 77 -11.66 2.91 -0.25
CA GLY A 77 -10.75 2.34 -1.25
C GLY A 77 -10.43 3.28 -2.43
N GLY A 78 -10.68 4.59 -2.33
CA GLY A 78 -10.42 5.54 -3.40
C GLY A 78 -11.17 5.26 -4.71
N LEU A 79 -12.30 4.55 -4.65
CA LEU A 79 -13.12 4.20 -5.83
C LEU A 79 -13.63 5.49 -6.51
N GLY A 80 -13.58 5.53 -7.83
CA GLY A 80 -13.90 6.69 -8.65
C GLY A 80 -12.78 7.72 -8.70
N VAL A 81 -12.12 8.01 -7.58
CA VAL A 81 -11.03 9.00 -7.51
C VAL A 81 -9.75 8.44 -8.13
N LEU A 82 -9.43 7.16 -7.93
CA LEU A 82 -8.28 6.54 -8.58
C LEU A 82 -8.45 6.54 -10.10
N GLU A 83 -9.62 6.12 -10.57
CA GLU A 83 -9.93 6.08 -12.00
C GLU A 83 -9.86 7.48 -12.61
N ALA A 84 -10.45 8.48 -11.95
CA ALA A 84 -10.38 9.87 -12.38
C ALA A 84 -8.95 10.41 -12.36
N SER A 85 -8.16 10.13 -11.33
CA SER A 85 -6.78 10.62 -11.23
C SER A 85 -5.88 10.00 -12.28
N GLN A 86 -6.07 8.73 -12.62
CA GLN A 86 -5.30 8.05 -13.67
C GLN A 86 -5.73 8.48 -15.08
N VAL A 87 -7.02 8.64 -15.33
CA VAL A 87 -7.51 9.19 -16.59
C VAL A 87 -6.98 10.61 -16.79
N PHE A 88 -7.04 11.44 -15.74
CA PHE A 88 -6.48 12.78 -15.76
C PHE A 88 -4.96 12.75 -15.99
N ALA A 89 -4.22 11.88 -15.29
CA ALA A 89 -2.78 11.75 -15.45
C ALA A 89 -2.43 11.42 -16.91
N MET A 90 -3.07 10.42 -17.50
CA MET A 90 -2.82 10.01 -18.88
C MET A 90 -3.16 11.11 -19.88
N GLN A 91 -4.32 11.75 -19.75
CA GLN A 91 -4.70 12.84 -20.64
C GLN A 91 -3.74 14.04 -20.55
N SER A 92 -3.24 14.36 -19.35
CA SER A 92 -2.30 15.47 -19.14
C SER A 92 -0.94 15.25 -19.81
N VAL A 93 -0.54 13.98 -20.03
CA VAL A 93 0.69 13.61 -20.73
C VAL A 93 0.46 13.24 -22.19
N GLY A 94 -0.74 13.50 -22.73
CA GLY A 94 -1.11 13.27 -24.13
C GLY A 94 -1.48 11.81 -24.46
N MET A 95 -1.74 10.98 -23.46
CA MET A 95 -2.14 9.58 -23.64
C MET A 95 -3.65 9.39 -23.66
N PRO A 96 -4.16 8.31 -24.30
CA PRO A 96 -5.59 8.01 -24.30
C PRO A 96 -6.14 7.79 -22.89
N ALA A 97 -7.37 8.25 -22.65
CA ALA A 97 -8.08 8.01 -21.38
C ALA A 97 -8.18 6.52 -21.02
N ALA A 98 -8.33 5.66 -22.03
CA ALA A 98 -8.37 4.20 -21.88
C ALA A 98 -7.12 3.64 -21.19
N ALA A 99 -5.95 4.25 -21.38
CA ALA A 99 -4.71 3.84 -20.71
C ALA A 99 -4.81 4.05 -19.19
N GLY A 100 -5.44 5.16 -18.76
CA GLY A 100 -5.62 5.47 -17.34
C GLY A 100 -6.57 4.50 -16.66
N LEU A 101 -7.65 4.11 -17.36
CA LEU A 101 -8.56 3.08 -16.90
C LEU A 101 -7.90 1.70 -16.84
N ALA A 102 -7.10 1.33 -17.85
CA ALA A 102 -6.37 0.07 -17.88
C ALA A 102 -5.37 -0.03 -16.71
N LEU A 103 -4.61 1.04 -16.45
CA LEU A 103 -3.70 1.12 -15.31
C LEU A 103 -4.45 1.05 -13.97
N SER A 104 -5.59 1.75 -13.84
CA SER A 104 -6.42 1.66 -12.63
C SER A 104 -6.90 0.22 -12.40
N LEU A 105 -7.40 -0.44 -13.45
CA LEU A 105 -7.88 -1.81 -13.36
C LEU A 105 -6.77 -2.79 -12.99
N TRP A 106 -5.57 -2.62 -13.55
CA TRP A 106 -4.39 -3.41 -13.18
C TRP A 106 -4.06 -3.27 -11.70
N MET A 107 -4.00 -2.02 -11.20
CA MET A 107 -3.75 -1.75 -9.77
C MET A 107 -4.81 -2.41 -8.88
N ARG A 108 -6.09 -2.35 -9.27
CA ARG A 108 -7.19 -2.98 -8.53
C ARG A 108 -7.07 -4.51 -8.54
N ALA A 109 -6.78 -5.09 -9.69
CA ALA A 109 -6.62 -6.52 -9.83
C ALA A 109 -5.50 -7.03 -8.91
N ARG A 110 -4.36 -6.32 -8.85
CA ARG A 110 -3.29 -6.62 -7.90
C ARG A 110 -3.75 -6.50 -6.46
N ASP A 111 -4.30 -5.36 -6.08
CA ASP A 111 -4.64 -5.07 -4.67
C ASP A 111 -5.67 -6.08 -4.13
N VAL A 112 -6.67 -6.43 -4.95
CA VAL A 112 -7.66 -7.48 -4.64
C VAL A 112 -7.00 -8.85 -4.55
N SER A 113 -6.11 -9.20 -5.48
CA SER A 113 -5.41 -10.48 -5.46
C SER A 113 -4.56 -10.66 -4.20
N ILE A 114 -3.79 -9.65 -3.82
CA ILE A 114 -2.97 -9.66 -2.60
C ILE A 114 -3.88 -9.69 -1.36
N GLY A 115 -4.94 -8.88 -1.34
CA GLY A 115 -5.91 -8.86 -0.24
C GLY A 115 -6.59 -10.22 -0.03
N LEU A 116 -7.01 -10.87 -1.10
CA LEU A 116 -7.60 -12.22 -1.07
C LEU A 116 -6.57 -13.24 -0.58
N ALA A 117 -5.34 -13.22 -1.10
CA ALA A 117 -4.28 -14.11 -0.64
C ALA A 117 -4.01 -13.94 0.87
N GLY A 118 -3.98 -12.70 1.35
CA GLY A 118 -3.84 -12.39 2.77
C GLY A 118 -5.00 -12.92 3.61
N LEU A 119 -6.24 -12.74 3.16
CA LEU A 119 -7.43 -13.27 3.83
C LEU A 119 -7.45 -14.80 3.86
N MET A 120 -7.06 -15.46 2.77
CA MET A 120 -6.97 -16.92 2.71
C MET A 120 -5.92 -17.46 3.67
N LEU A 121 -4.72 -16.86 3.70
CA LEU A 121 -3.64 -17.26 4.60
C LEU A 121 -4.00 -17.00 6.07
N GLY A 122 -4.55 -15.83 6.38
CA GLY A 122 -4.99 -15.48 7.73
C GLY A 122 -6.14 -16.37 8.21
N GLY A 123 -7.12 -16.63 7.34
CA GLY A 123 -8.24 -17.54 7.63
C GLY A 123 -7.77 -18.97 7.88
N TRP A 124 -6.82 -19.47 7.08
CA TRP A 124 -6.22 -20.79 7.28
C TRP A 124 -5.44 -20.88 8.61
N PHE A 125 -4.70 -19.84 8.98
CA PHE A 125 -3.99 -19.80 10.25
C PHE A 125 -4.93 -19.82 11.47
N LEU A 126 -6.04 -19.08 11.41
CA LEU A 126 -7.03 -19.01 12.48
C LEU A 126 -7.90 -20.27 12.62
N THR A 127 -8.09 -21.01 11.52
CA THR A 127 -8.89 -22.25 11.50
C THR A 127 -8.07 -23.51 11.80
N ARG A 128 -6.74 -23.41 11.91
CA ARG A 128 -5.92 -24.52 12.41
C ARG A 128 -6.27 -24.77 13.89
N PRO A 129 -6.80 -25.95 14.25
CA PRO A 129 -6.97 -26.30 15.65
C PRO A 129 -5.60 -26.28 16.30
N SER A 130 -5.43 -25.48 17.34
CA SER A 130 -4.27 -25.56 18.21
C SER A 130 -4.26 -26.96 18.83
N HIS A 131 -3.49 -27.88 18.27
CA HIS A 131 -3.19 -29.14 18.95
C HIS A 131 -2.46 -28.76 20.23
N SER A 132 -3.15 -28.98 21.34
CA SER A 132 -2.82 -28.55 22.69
C SER A 132 -1.41 -28.98 23.12
N ILE A 133 -0.59 -28.00 23.51
CA ILE A 133 0.52 -28.16 24.48
C ILE A 133 -0.14 -28.41 25.85
N GLN A 134 -0.77 -29.57 26.03
CA GLN A 134 -1.41 -29.99 27.28
C GLN A 134 -0.98 -31.38 27.74
N GLU A 135 0.09 -31.94 27.13
CA GLU A 135 0.68 -33.22 27.56
C GLU A 135 2.00 -33.09 28.35
N ASP A 136 2.51 -31.88 28.63
CA ASP A 136 3.74 -31.70 29.43
C ASP A 136 3.50 -31.48 30.94
N PHE A 137 2.27 -31.72 31.42
CA PHE A 137 1.97 -31.78 32.86
C PHE A 137 1.21 -33.07 33.20
N LYS A 138 1.91 -34.21 33.08
CA LYS A 138 1.59 -35.45 33.78
C LYS A 138 2.83 -36.00 34.46
#